data_AF-A0A645CGT0-F1
#
_entry.id   AF-A0A645CGT0-F1
#
_cell.length_a   1.000
_cell.length_b   1.000
_cell.length_c   1.000
_cell.angle_alpha   90.00
_cell.angle_beta   90.00
_cell.angle_gamma   90.00
#
_symmetry.space_group_name_H-M   'P 1'
#
loop_
_entity.id
_entity.type
_entity.pdbx_description
1 polymer ?
#
loop_
_entity_poly.entity_id
_entity_poly.type
_entity_poly.pdbx_seq_one_letter_code
_entity_poly.pdbx_strand_id
1 'polypeptide(L)'
;MSYTLNRQPHFKSQPKDQLVVWVYGLFVDVPGNYIKKPMRECTGVEITEEWLYHLGVPEAEIHELATKSAHCIPCMMPYITAFFMPRAKGDRPKVVPEGSVNFAFIGQFADTVRDTVFTTEYSVRTAMEAVYTLLEVDRGVPEVFGSCYDIRVLLDSTSKMLDGKKLTDLHLPIPPSLLDGRVMQMASKTVIPELLKRYNLI
;
A
#
# COMPACT_ATOMS: atom_id res chain seq x y z
N MET A 1 9.48 11.28 -7.69
CA MET A 1 8.77 12.02 -6.61
C MET A 1 7.28 11.79 -6.78
N SER A 2 6.53 11.72 -5.69
CA SER A 2 5.08 11.65 -5.71
C SER A 2 4.50 12.65 -4.70
N TYR A 3 3.29 13.13 -4.94
CA TYR A 3 2.63 14.08 -4.07
C TYR A 3 1.12 13.82 -4.00
N THR A 4 0.48 14.32 -2.95
CA THR A 4 -0.97 14.25 -2.79
C THR A 4 -1.52 15.50 -2.12
N LEU A 5 -2.76 15.84 -2.48
CA LEU A 5 -3.57 16.85 -1.83
C LEU A 5 -4.84 16.15 -1.34
N ASN A 6 -4.94 15.97 -0.03
CA ASN A 6 -6.18 15.50 0.58
C ASN A 6 -7.25 16.60 0.59
N ARG A 7 -8.46 16.24 1.01
CA ARG A 7 -9.54 17.21 1.24
C ARG A 7 -9.04 18.34 2.15
N GLN A 8 -9.34 19.57 1.78
CA GLN A 8 -8.93 20.76 2.50
C GLN A 8 -10.11 21.35 3.30
N PRO A 9 -9.86 21.93 4.49
CA PRO A 9 -8.56 22.00 5.14
C PRO A 9 -8.11 20.65 5.70
N HIS A 10 -6.81 20.34 5.60
CA HIS A 10 -6.25 19.13 6.20
C HIS A 10 -6.13 19.26 7.72
N PHE A 11 -5.79 20.45 8.21
CA PHE A 11 -5.79 20.77 9.64
C PHE A 11 -6.98 21.65 10.00
N LYS A 12 -7.63 21.39 11.14
CA LYS A 12 -8.82 22.15 11.57
C LYS A 12 -8.57 23.67 11.68
N SER A 13 -7.35 24.08 12.02
CA SER A 13 -6.92 25.47 12.17
C SER A 13 -6.34 26.09 10.90
N GLN A 14 -6.30 25.35 9.79
CA GLN A 14 -5.75 25.85 8.53
C GLN A 14 -6.65 26.95 7.93
N PRO A 15 -6.08 28.09 7.51
CA PRO A 15 -6.80 29.12 6.77
C PRO A 15 -7.47 28.58 5.50
N LYS A 16 -8.63 29.14 5.14
CA LYS A 16 -9.47 28.64 4.02
C LYS A 16 -8.86 28.88 2.64
N ASP A 17 -7.92 29.79 2.55
CA ASP A 17 -7.19 30.20 1.35
C ASP A 17 -5.85 29.46 1.19
N GLN A 18 -5.56 28.49 2.07
CA GLN A 18 -4.33 27.69 2.02
C GLN A 18 -4.61 26.24 1.64
N LEU A 19 -3.62 25.61 0.98
CA LEU A 19 -3.62 24.19 0.66
C LEU A 19 -2.43 23.53 1.36
N VAL A 20 -2.63 22.32 1.89
CA VAL A 20 -1.55 21.47 2.39
C VAL A 20 -1.28 20.37 1.38
N VAL A 21 -0.05 20.38 0.86
CA VAL A 21 0.47 19.39 -0.08
C VAL A 21 1.45 18.49 0.67
N TRP A 22 1.30 17.18 0.52
CA TRP A 22 2.30 16.23 1.00
C TRP A 22 3.11 15.70 -0.18
N VAL A 23 4.43 15.78 -0.09
CA VAL A 23 5.37 15.36 -1.13
C VAL A 23 6.37 14.37 -0.52
N TYR A 24 6.76 13.35 -1.28
CA TYR A 24 7.83 12.42 -0.88
C TYR A 24 8.66 11.92 -2.08
N GLY A 25 9.88 11.48 -1.78
CA GLY A 25 10.78 10.80 -2.71
C GLY A 25 11.10 9.38 -2.23
N LEU A 26 11.10 8.41 -3.13
CA LEU A 26 11.54 7.04 -2.84
C LEU A 26 13.07 6.88 -2.94
N PHE A 27 13.72 7.70 -3.77
CA PHE A 27 15.17 7.81 -3.86
C PHE A 27 15.58 9.18 -3.34
N VAL A 28 16.44 9.19 -2.32
CA VAL A 28 16.85 10.42 -1.60
C VAL A 28 18.31 10.78 -1.84
N ASP A 29 19.06 9.90 -2.50
CA ASP A 29 20.48 9.94 -2.80
C ASP A 29 20.78 10.21 -4.29
N VAL A 30 19.75 10.32 -5.12
CA VAL A 30 19.86 10.62 -6.55
C VAL A 30 19.58 12.11 -6.81
N PRO A 31 20.42 12.81 -7.59
CA PRO A 31 20.15 14.18 -8.01
C PRO A 31 18.82 14.34 -8.75
N GLY A 32 18.12 15.44 -8.49
CA GLY A 32 16.88 15.80 -9.19
C GLY A 32 17.06 16.20 -10.66
N ASN A 33 15.93 16.32 -11.34
CA ASN A 33 15.83 16.73 -12.73
C ASN A 33 16.02 18.23 -12.92
N TYR A 34 15.57 19.08 -12.00
CA TYR A 34 15.77 20.53 -12.02
C TYR A 34 16.85 20.91 -10.99
N ILE A 35 16.65 20.52 -9.73
CA ILE A 35 17.63 20.68 -8.67
C ILE A 35 18.68 19.56 -8.74
N LYS A 36 19.92 19.92 -9.05
CA LYS A 36 21.03 18.98 -9.27
C LYS A 36 21.66 18.44 -7.98
N LYS A 37 20.87 18.30 -6.92
CA LYS A 37 21.27 17.75 -5.62
C LYS A 37 20.38 16.56 -5.24
N PRO A 38 20.91 15.58 -4.49
CA PRO A 38 20.09 14.57 -3.84
C PRO A 38 19.04 15.21 -2.92
N MET A 39 17.82 14.67 -2.89
CA MET A 39 16.71 15.21 -2.07
C MET A 39 17.09 15.35 -0.59
N ARG A 40 17.93 14.46 -0.05
CA ARG A 40 18.41 14.53 1.35
C ARG A 40 19.25 15.78 1.67
N GLU A 41 19.73 16.48 0.66
CA GLU A 41 20.55 17.69 0.74
C GLU A 41 19.78 18.96 0.33
N CYS A 42 18.48 18.81 0.03
CA CYS A 42 17.62 19.91 -0.39
C CYS A 42 16.94 20.59 0.80
N THR A 43 16.81 21.90 0.70
CA THR A 43 15.90 22.70 1.53
C THR A 43 14.45 22.51 1.09
N GLY A 44 13.49 23.00 1.89
CA GLY A 44 12.08 22.98 1.49
C GLY A 44 11.81 23.78 0.20
N VAL A 45 12.52 24.89 -0.02
CA VAL A 45 12.43 25.67 -1.27
C VAL A 45 12.85 24.80 -2.45
N GLU A 46 14.03 24.18 -2.39
CA GLU A 46 14.55 23.34 -3.47
C GLU A 46 13.67 22.12 -3.76
N ILE A 47 13.09 21.49 -2.72
CA ILE A 47 12.09 20.41 -2.92
C ILE A 47 10.84 20.95 -3.65
N THR A 48 10.41 22.17 -3.32
CA THR A 48 9.27 22.82 -3.97
C THR A 48 9.60 23.17 -5.42
N GLU A 49 10.80 23.66 -5.71
CA GLU A 49 11.25 23.97 -7.07
C GLU A 49 11.26 22.73 -7.97
N GLU A 50 11.82 21.62 -7.48
CA GLU A 50 11.81 20.33 -8.18
C GLU A 50 10.39 19.83 -8.44
N TRP A 51 9.49 19.98 -7.45
CA TRP A 51 8.08 19.62 -7.61
C TRP A 51 7.37 20.49 -8.65
N LEU A 52 7.54 21.81 -8.61
CA LEU A 52 6.94 22.75 -9.57
C LEU A 52 7.44 22.50 -11.00
N TYR A 53 8.73 22.18 -11.16
CA TYR A 53 9.28 21.77 -12.45
C TYR A 53 8.54 20.56 -13.02
N HIS A 54 8.31 19.52 -12.21
CA HIS A 54 7.55 18.34 -12.64
C HIS A 54 6.06 18.60 -12.88
N LEU A 55 5.50 19.69 -12.35
CA LEU A 55 4.15 20.15 -12.69
C LEU A 55 4.09 20.91 -14.03
N GLY A 56 5.24 21.24 -14.63
CA GLY A 56 5.32 22.00 -15.87
C GLY A 56 5.21 23.51 -15.69
N VAL A 57 5.50 24.03 -14.50
CA VAL A 57 5.60 25.49 -14.27
C VAL A 57 6.76 26.05 -15.10
N PRO A 58 6.59 27.21 -15.77
CA PRO A 58 7.69 27.85 -16.50
C PRO A 58 8.91 28.09 -15.62
N GLU A 59 10.09 27.64 -16.06
CA GLU A 59 11.31 27.67 -15.24
C GLU A 59 11.67 29.07 -14.70
N ALA A 60 11.32 30.12 -15.45
CA ALA A 60 11.53 31.52 -15.05
C ALA A 60 10.70 31.94 -13.82
N GLU A 61 9.61 31.25 -13.52
CA GLU A 61 8.68 31.55 -12.42
C GLU A 61 8.91 30.64 -11.20
N ILE A 62 9.62 29.51 -11.36
CA ILE A 62 9.74 28.46 -10.35
C ILE A 62 10.30 28.99 -9.02
N HIS A 63 11.43 29.71 -9.06
CA HIS A 63 12.10 30.19 -7.85
C HIS A 63 11.22 31.19 -7.07
N GLU A 64 10.56 32.11 -7.78
CA GLU A 64 9.68 33.08 -7.15
C GLU A 64 8.48 32.39 -6.49
N LEU A 65 7.81 31.48 -7.19
CA LEU A 65 6.67 30.74 -6.65
C LEU A 65 7.07 29.87 -5.44
N ALA A 66 8.21 29.18 -5.52
CA ALA A 66 8.69 28.33 -4.43
C ALA A 66 9.04 29.12 -3.16
N THR A 67 9.52 30.36 -3.31
CA THR A 67 9.96 31.20 -2.18
C THR A 67 8.88 32.14 -1.64
N LYS A 68 7.94 32.57 -2.48
CA LYS A 68 6.90 33.57 -2.13
C LYS A 68 5.52 32.98 -1.91
N SER A 69 5.21 31.86 -2.58
CA SER A 69 3.85 31.29 -2.61
C SER A 69 3.72 29.95 -1.87
N ALA A 70 4.83 29.38 -1.40
CA ALA A 70 4.85 28.11 -0.70
C ALA A 70 5.72 28.18 0.56
N HIS A 71 5.34 27.38 1.56
CA HIS A 71 6.14 27.15 2.76
C HIS A 71 6.28 25.63 2.96
N CYS A 72 7.44 25.11 2.60
CA CYS A 72 7.74 23.68 2.66
C CYS A 72 8.61 23.35 3.88
N ILE A 73 8.13 22.43 4.71
CA ILE A 73 8.87 21.90 5.85
C ILE A 73 9.36 20.49 5.51
N PRO A 74 10.66 20.31 5.21
CA PRO A 74 11.21 18.98 4.97
C PRO A 74 11.30 18.18 6.27
N CYS A 75 11.13 16.87 6.19
CA CYS A 75 11.30 15.96 7.31
C CYS A 75 12.07 14.72 6.85
N MET A 76 13.24 14.48 7.46
CA MET A 76 14.02 13.27 7.26
C MET A 76 13.64 12.23 8.31
N MET A 77 13.25 11.03 7.87
CA MET A 77 12.81 9.95 8.74
C MET A 77 13.64 8.70 8.48
N PRO A 78 14.70 8.42 9.27
CA PRO A 78 15.64 7.33 8.97
C PRO A 78 14.99 5.93 8.99
N TYR A 79 13.87 5.77 9.69
CA TYR A 79 13.18 4.49 9.87
C TYR A 79 11.81 4.42 9.18
N ILE A 80 11.46 5.36 8.30
CA ILE A 80 10.13 5.36 7.67
C ILE A 80 9.87 4.10 6.83
N THR A 81 10.91 3.48 6.27
CA THR A 81 10.82 2.24 5.49
C THR A 81 11.08 0.98 6.32
N ALA A 82 11.35 1.10 7.62
CA ALA A 82 11.84 0.00 8.45
C ALA A 82 10.87 -1.20 8.54
N PHE A 83 9.55 -0.97 8.40
CA PHE A 83 8.55 -2.05 8.40
C PHE A 83 8.71 -3.03 7.23
N PHE A 84 9.32 -2.61 6.13
CA PHE A 84 9.46 -3.39 4.90
C PHE A 84 10.86 -3.98 4.70
N MET A 85 11.74 -3.86 5.69
CA MET A 85 13.02 -4.57 5.64
C MET A 85 12.78 -6.08 5.53
N PRO A 86 13.52 -6.80 4.67
CA PRO A 86 13.47 -8.25 4.63
C PRO A 86 13.68 -8.85 6.02
N ARG A 87 12.90 -9.87 6.35
CA ARG A 87 12.91 -10.50 7.67
C ARG A 87 12.74 -12.01 7.57
N ALA A 88 13.19 -12.72 8.59
CA ALA A 88 12.96 -14.13 8.81
C ALA A 88 11.83 -14.36 9.83
N LYS A 89 11.34 -15.60 9.87
CA LYS A 89 10.43 -16.05 10.93
C LYS A 89 11.16 -15.95 12.28
N GLY A 90 10.57 -15.23 13.24
CA GLY A 90 11.15 -15.01 14.57
C GLY A 90 11.78 -13.63 14.77
N ASP A 91 12.07 -12.86 13.71
CA ASP A 91 12.63 -11.50 13.84
C ASP A 91 11.66 -10.52 14.50
N ARG A 92 10.35 -10.81 14.42
CA ARG A 92 9.29 -10.11 15.12
C ARG A 92 8.73 -11.02 16.22
N PRO A 93 8.55 -10.53 17.45
CA PRO A 93 7.94 -11.31 18.52
C PRO A 93 6.44 -11.50 18.26
N LYS A 94 5.88 -12.64 18.67
CA LYS A 94 4.42 -12.82 18.72
C LYS A 94 3.80 -11.72 19.58
N VAL A 95 2.56 -11.33 19.27
CA VAL A 95 1.79 -10.35 20.06
C VAL A 95 1.80 -10.71 21.55
N VAL A 96 1.47 -11.96 21.89
CA VAL A 96 1.70 -12.54 23.21
C VAL A 96 2.68 -13.71 23.05
N PRO A 97 3.94 -13.57 23.52
CA PRO A 97 4.92 -14.65 23.48
C PRO A 97 4.48 -15.87 24.30
N GLU A 98 4.96 -17.05 23.91
CA GLU A 98 4.69 -18.29 24.64
C GLU A 98 5.22 -18.21 26.08
N GLY A 99 4.38 -18.59 27.05
CA GLY A 99 4.69 -18.49 28.48
C GLY A 99 4.54 -17.08 29.08
N SER A 100 4.19 -16.06 28.26
CA SER A 100 3.89 -14.73 28.79
C SER A 100 2.61 -14.74 29.64
N VAL A 101 2.65 -14.08 30.80
CA VAL A 101 1.53 -14.03 31.76
C VAL A 101 0.86 -12.64 31.78
N ASN A 102 1.63 -11.57 31.66
CA ASN A 102 1.16 -10.19 31.83
C ASN A 102 1.85 -9.20 30.87
N PHE A 103 2.41 -9.70 29.78
CA PHE A 103 3.22 -8.90 28.84
C PHE A 103 2.89 -9.20 27.38
N ALA A 104 2.87 -8.17 26.55
CA ALA A 104 2.59 -8.25 25.11
C ALA A 104 3.37 -7.21 24.30
N PHE A 105 3.61 -7.53 23.03
CA PHE A 105 4.08 -6.59 22.01
C PHE A 105 2.92 -6.17 21.11
N ILE A 106 2.78 -4.86 20.86
CA ILE A 106 1.77 -4.32 19.95
C ILE A 106 2.42 -3.44 18.87
N GLY A 107 1.68 -3.19 17.81
CA GLY A 107 2.12 -2.36 16.70
C GLY A 107 2.82 -3.15 15.58
N GLN A 108 3.42 -2.40 14.67
CA GLN A 108 3.85 -2.88 13.35
C GLN A 108 5.03 -3.86 13.38
N PHE A 109 5.77 -3.90 14.49
CA PHE A 109 6.89 -4.83 14.68
C PHE A 109 6.53 -6.08 15.50
N ALA A 110 5.27 -6.24 15.92
CA ALA A 110 4.76 -7.51 16.45
C ALA A 110 4.38 -8.46 15.29
N ASP A 111 4.32 -9.76 15.57
CA ASP A 111 4.00 -10.81 14.62
C ASP A 111 2.59 -11.35 14.85
N THR A 112 1.75 -11.26 13.83
CA THR A 112 0.44 -11.90 13.71
C THR A 112 0.21 -12.39 12.28
N VAL A 113 -0.79 -13.25 12.10
CA VAL A 113 -1.02 -14.04 10.88
C VAL A 113 -1.64 -13.20 9.76
N ARG A 114 -1.08 -13.33 8.54
CA ARG A 114 -1.56 -12.79 7.25
C ARG A 114 -1.65 -11.26 7.08
N ASP A 115 -1.82 -10.49 8.16
CA ASP A 115 -2.10 -9.06 8.05
C ASP A 115 -0.87 -8.23 7.58
N THR A 116 -1.11 -7.00 7.14
CA THR A 116 -0.10 -6.14 6.51
C THR A 116 0.31 -4.96 7.39
N VAL A 117 1.63 -4.83 7.62
CA VAL A 117 2.22 -3.67 8.32
C VAL A 117 2.20 -2.41 7.44
N PHE A 118 2.59 -1.28 8.01
CA PHE A 118 2.41 0.06 7.43
C PHE A 118 0.92 0.41 7.25
N THR A 119 0.07 -0.12 8.13
CA THR A 119 -1.36 0.16 8.16
C THR A 119 -1.79 0.47 9.59
N THR A 120 -2.75 1.37 9.78
CA THR A 120 -3.33 1.59 11.10
C THR A 120 -4.07 0.35 11.61
N GLU A 121 -4.66 -0.43 10.71
CA GLU A 121 -5.34 -1.70 11.00
C GLU A 121 -4.44 -2.66 11.78
N TYR A 122 -3.18 -2.88 11.35
CA TYR A 122 -2.27 -3.81 12.05
C TYR A 122 -1.99 -3.38 13.49
N SER A 123 -1.89 -2.06 13.75
CA SER A 123 -1.73 -1.54 15.12
C SER A 123 -2.96 -1.84 15.97
N VAL A 124 -4.17 -1.68 15.40
CA VAL A 124 -5.42 -1.98 16.10
C VAL A 124 -5.59 -3.48 16.33
N ARG A 125 -5.29 -4.31 15.33
CA ARG A 125 -5.32 -5.77 15.43
C ARG A 125 -4.42 -6.28 16.54
N THR A 126 -3.15 -5.93 16.52
CA THR A 126 -2.18 -6.40 17.53
C THR A 126 -2.56 -5.93 18.93
N ALA A 127 -3.13 -4.73 19.08
CA ALA A 127 -3.69 -4.28 20.35
C ALA A 127 -4.90 -5.12 20.78
N MET A 128 -5.84 -5.41 19.86
CA MET A 128 -7.01 -6.23 20.14
C MET A 128 -6.62 -7.65 20.54
N GLU A 129 -5.71 -8.29 19.79
CA GLU A 129 -5.20 -9.63 20.08
C GLU A 129 -4.49 -9.70 21.43
N ALA A 130 -3.66 -8.70 21.77
CA ALA A 130 -2.99 -8.62 23.06
C ALA A 130 -3.99 -8.53 24.23
N VAL A 131 -4.94 -7.60 24.15
CA VAL A 131 -5.95 -7.40 25.21
C VAL A 131 -6.83 -8.64 25.35
N TYR A 132 -7.29 -9.21 24.25
CA TYR A 132 -8.19 -10.37 24.27
C TYR A 132 -7.50 -11.61 24.84
N THR A 133 -6.22 -11.81 24.50
CA THR A 133 -5.44 -12.95 24.97
C THR A 133 -5.10 -12.82 26.46
N LEU A 134 -4.60 -11.66 26.91
CA LEU A 134 -4.14 -11.48 28.29
C LEU A 134 -5.28 -11.33 29.31
N LEU A 135 -6.44 -10.81 28.90
CA LEU A 135 -7.60 -10.63 29.77
C LEU A 135 -8.69 -11.69 29.57
N GLU A 136 -8.40 -12.73 28.78
CA GLU A 136 -9.33 -13.83 28.51
C GLU A 136 -10.72 -13.33 28.06
N VAL A 137 -10.73 -12.35 27.15
CA VAL A 137 -11.99 -11.78 26.65
C VAL A 137 -12.72 -12.83 25.82
N ASP A 138 -13.90 -13.26 26.28
CA ASP A 138 -14.72 -14.28 25.62
C ASP A 138 -15.49 -13.72 24.39
N ARG A 139 -14.72 -13.34 23.37
CA ARG A 139 -15.23 -12.86 22.08
C ARG A 139 -14.19 -13.10 20.99
N GLY A 140 -14.64 -13.46 19.79
CA GLY A 140 -13.75 -13.61 18.63
C GLY A 140 -13.13 -12.28 18.16
N VAL A 141 -11.83 -12.29 17.89
CA VAL A 141 -11.14 -11.25 17.11
C VAL A 141 -11.42 -11.51 15.62
N PRO A 142 -11.84 -10.52 14.82
CA PRO A 142 -12.08 -10.72 13.40
C PRO A 142 -10.78 -11.13 12.69
N GLU A 143 -10.83 -12.19 11.90
CA GLU A 143 -9.71 -12.59 11.05
C GLU A 143 -9.36 -11.51 10.01
N VAL A 144 -8.18 -11.63 9.41
CA VAL A 144 -7.87 -10.86 8.19
C VAL A 144 -8.86 -11.26 7.11
N PHE A 145 -9.50 -10.27 6.49
CA PHE A 145 -10.53 -10.49 5.47
C PHE A 145 -10.12 -11.55 4.45
N GLY A 146 -10.94 -12.59 4.30
CA GLY A 146 -10.66 -13.79 3.51
C GLY A 146 -10.65 -13.61 1.99
N SER A 147 -10.41 -12.41 1.46
CA SER A 147 -10.47 -12.11 0.02
C SER A 147 -9.54 -13.00 -0.81
N CYS A 148 -8.37 -13.38 -0.29
CA CYS A 148 -7.44 -14.29 -0.95
C CYS A 148 -7.96 -15.73 -1.11
N TYR A 149 -9.06 -16.08 -0.44
CA TYR A 149 -9.72 -17.38 -0.54
C TYR A 149 -11.05 -17.31 -1.29
N ASP A 150 -11.55 -16.10 -1.59
CA ASP A 150 -12.79 -15.91 -2.34
C ASP A 150 -12.51 -15.98 -3.85
N ILE A 151 -12.97 -17.07 -4.49
CA ILE A 151 -12.81 -17.28 -5.93
C ILE A 151 -13.31 -16.09 -6.76
N ARG A 152 -14.35 -15.39 -6.30
CA ARG A 152 -14.90 -14.23 -7.00
C ARG A 152 -13.89 -13.10 -7.07
N VAL A 153 -13.19 -12.85 -5.96
CA VAL A 153 -12.12 -11.84 -5.89
C VAL A 153 -10.92 -12.28 -6.72
N LEU A 154 -10.57 -13.57 -6.72
CA LEU A 154 -9.48 -14.09 -7.54
C LEU A 154 -9.76 -13.92 -9.05
N LEU A 155 -10.98 -14.22 -9.50
CA LEU A 155 -11.38 -14.04 -10.90
C LEU A 155 -11.39 -12.56 -11.30
N ASP A 156 -11.97 -11.72 -10.45
CA ASP A 156 -12.03 -10.28 -10.64
C ASP A 156 -10.64 -9.63 -10.69
N SER A 157 -9.75 -10.03 -9.76
CA SER A 157 -8.37 -9.57 -9.71
C SER A 157 -7.60 -10.02 -10.96
N THR A 158 -7.81 -11.26 -11.42
CA THR A 158 -7.20 -11.77 -12.64
C THR A 158 -7.57 -10.90 -13.83
N SER A 159 -8.84 -10.57 -14.01
CA SER A 159 -9.28 -9.72 -15.13
C SER A 159 -8.62 -8.33 -15.09
N LYS A 160 -8.53 -7.73 -13.90
CA LYS A 160 -7.86 -6.43 -13.70
C LYS A 160 -6.36 -6.48 -13.98
N MET A 161 -5.67 -7.54 -13.53
CA MET A 161 -4.25 -7.74 -13.79
C MET A 161 -3.92 -7.96 -15.28
N LEU A 162 -4.92 -8.37 -16.07
CA LEU A 162 -4.81 -8.59 -17.50
C LEU A 162 -5.26 -7.38 -18.33
N ASP A 163 -5.51 -6.22 -17.69
CA ASP A 163 -6.09 -5.04 -18.34
C ASP A 163 -7.38 -5.35 -19.12
N GLY A 164 -8.18 -6.30 -18.63
CA GLY A 164 -9.43 -6.73 -19.24
C GLY A 164 -9.31 -7.71 -20.42
N LYS A 165 -8.10 -8.14 -20.79
CA LYS A 165 -7.89 -9.19 -21.81
C LYS A 165 -8.49 -10.53 -21.37
N LYS A 166 -8.91 -11.33 -22.35
CA LYS A 166 -9.47 -12.66 -22.09
C LYS A 166 -8.37 -13.68 -21.87
N LEU A 167 -8.70 -14.76 -21.17
CA LEU A 167 -7.78 -15.89 -20.99
C LEU A 167 -7.39 -16.53 -22.34
N THR A 168 -8.26 -16.45 -23.34
CA THR A 168 -8.00 -16.92 -24.71
C THR A 168 -6.94 -16.11 -25.44
N ASP A 169 -6.74 -14.85 -25.04
CA ASP A 169 -5.79 -13.95 -25.69
C ASP A 169 -4.36 -14.12 -25.13
N LEU A 170 -4.21 -14.96 -24.10
CA LEU A 170 -2.95 -15.18 -23.41
C LEU A 170 -2.29 -16.47 -23.90
N HIS A 171 -1.01 -16.37 -24.23
CA HIS A 171 -0.14 -17.53 -24.38
C HIS A 171 0.32 -18.03 -23.01
N LEU A 172 -0.61 -18.61 -22.25
CA LEU A 172 -0.31 -19.24 -20.98
C LEU A 172 0.33 -20.62 -21.24
N PRO A 173 1.37 -21.01 -20.48
CA PRO A 173 1.93 -22.36 -20.52
C PRO A 173 0.98 -23.33 -19.77
N ILE A 174 -0.24 -23.49 -20.29
CA ILE A 174 -1.24 -24.39 -19.70
C ILE A 174 -0.88 -25.83 -20.13
N PRO A 175 -0.79 -26.78 -19.19
CA PRO A 175 -0.61 -28.18 -19.52
C PRO A 175 -1.68 -28.66 -20.52
N PRO A 176 -1.32 -29.43 -21.56
CA PRO A 176 -2.28 -29.92 -22.56
C PRO A 176 -3.47 -30.70 -21.97
N SER A 177 -3.31 -31.29 -20.79
CA SER A 177 -4.36 -32.01 -20.05
C SER A 177 -5.50 -31.13 -19.53
N LEU A 178 -5.25 -29.85 -19.27
CA LEU A 178 -6.26 -28.87 -18.85
C LEU A 178 -7.01 -28.27 -20.06
N LEU A 179 -6.41 -28.37 -21.25
CA LEU A 179 -7.03 -28.01 -22.53
C LEU A 179 -7.76 -29.19 -23.18
N ASP A 180 -7.81 -30.35 -22.51
CA ASP A 180 -8.60 -31.50 -22.96
C ASP A 180 -10.08 -31.07 -23.08
N GLY A 181 -10.64 -31.24 -24.27
CA GLY A 181 -12.02 -30.87 -24.59
C GLY A 181 -13.04 -31.48 -23.63
N ARG A 182 -12.72 -32.60 -22.95
CA ARG A 182 -13.56 -33.21 -21.91
C ARG A 182 -13.69 -32.35 -20.66
N VAL A 183 -12.60 -31.74 -20.19
CA VAL A 183 -12.60 -30.87 -19.00
C VAL A 183 -13.41 -29.60 -19.27
N MET A 184 -13.23 -29.01 -20.46
CA MET A 184 -14.01 -27.86 -20.89
C MET A 184 -15.49 -28.19 -21.11
N GLN A 185 -15.81 -29.38 -21.62
CA GLN A 185 -17.19 -29.85 -21.80
C GLN A 185 -17.88 -30.23 -20.47
N MET A 186 -17.13 -30.66 -19.46
CA MET A 186 -17.67 -30.86 -18.11
C MET A 186 -17.90 -29.52 -17.42
N ALA A 187 -16.94 -28.59 -17.50
CA ALA A 187 -17.07 -27.25 -16.93
C ALA A 187 -18.22 -26.46 -17.56
N SER A 188 -18.50 -26.63 -18.86
CA SER A 188 -19.59 -25.95 -19.56
C SER A 188 -21.00 -26.24 -19.01
N LYS A 189 -21.15 -27.30 -18.22
CA LYS A 189 -22.41 -27.69 -17.56
C LYS A 189 -22.48 -27.27 -16.08
N THR A 190 -21.59 -26.38 -15.63
CA THR A 190 -21.49 -25.93 -14.24
C THR A 190 -21.65 -24.41 -14.12
N VAL A 191 -21.51 -23.86 -12.91
CA VAL A 191 -21.49 -22.40 -12.66
C VAL A 191 -20.18 -21.73 -13.13
N ILE A 192 -19.14 -22.51 -13.46
CA ILE A 192 -17.81 -21.97 -13.80
C ILE A 192 -17.84 -21.03 -15.02
N PRO A 193 -18.46 -21.37 -16.16
CA PRO A 193 -18.55 -20.47 -17.31
C PRO A 193 -19.31 -19.18 -16.99
N GLU A 194 -20.36 -19.25 -16.16
CA GLU A 194 -21.11 -18.08 -15.73
C GLU A 194 -20.23 -17.13 -14.91
N LEU A 195 -19.42 -17.66 -13.99
CA LEU A 195 -18.46 -16.88 -13.22
C LEU A 195 -17.37 -16.27 -14.12
N LEU A 196 -16.79 -17.06 -15.03
CA LEU A 196 -15.77 -16.57 -15.95
C LEU A 196 -16.31 -15.44 -16.85
N LYS A 197 -17.54 -15.59 -17.36
CA LYS A 197 -18.21 -14.55 -18.14
C LYS A 197 -18.51 -13.31 -17.30
N ARG A 198 -19.04 -13.51 -16.08
CA ARG A 198 -19.37 -12.43 -15.13
C ARG A 198 -18.16 -11.56 -14.79
N TYR A 199 -16.98 -12.18 -14.63
CA TYR A 199 -15.73 -11.49 -14.33
C TYR A 199 -14.87 -11.20 -15.56
N ASN A 200 -15.47 -11.19 -16.76
CA ASN A 200 -14.83 -10.75 -18.00
C ASN A 200 -13.58 -11.57 -18.41
N LEU A 201 -13.47 -12.83 -18.01
CA LEU A 201 -12.30 -13.69 -18.33
C LEU A 201 -12.46 -14.51 -19.62
N ILE A 202 -13.70 -14.70 -20.06
CA ILE A 202 -14.08 -15.26 -21.37
C ILE A 202 -15.10 -14.36 -22.06
#